data_AF-A0A914JXR9-F1
#
_entry.id   AF-A0A914JXR9-F1
#
_cell.length_a   1.000
_cell.length_b   1.000
_cell.length_c   1.000
_cell.angle_alpha   90.00
_cell.angle_beta   90.00
_cell.angle_gamma   90.00
#
_symmetry.space_group_name_H-M   'P 1'
#
loop_
_entity.id
_entity.type
_entity.pdbx_description
1 polymer ?
#
loop_
_entity_poly.entity_id
_entity_poly.type
_entity_poly.pdbx_seq_one_letter_code
_entity_poly.pdbx_strand_id
1 'polypeptide(L)'
;MPECASIPVFLQEIVQNLQADYKCGVWTSTITGHTILAATHPGMYKFFNVSEDRKHMPMAAATTYVVLNNTAGRQVMDKLVNCSMTKECMAPDGANLWCKQPDVYNDKYADCHRYDQSALALALAECTDDPKDFQVTSELVCINRGIQ
;
A
#
# COMPACT_ATOMS: atom_id res chain seq x y z
N MET A 1 5.77 20.97 23.72
CA MET A 1 5.78 19.62 23.12
C MET A 1 5.24 18.61 24.14
N PRO A 2 3.94 18.34 24.16
CA PRO A 2 3.47 17.08 24.72
C PRO A 2 2.54 16.31 23.77
N GLU A 3 2.74 14.98 23.77
CA GLU A 3 1.71 13.95 23.70
C GLU A 3 0.78 13.88 22.47
N CYS A 4 1.33 13.42 21.34
CA CYS A 4 0.56 12.50 20.47
C CYS A 4 0.51 11.10 21.12
N ALA A 5 -0.08 11.03 22.33
CA ALA A 5 0.03 9.91 23.24
C ALA A 5 -0.69 8.64 22.77
N SER A 6 0.02 7.51 22.90
CA SER A 6 -0.45 6.15 23.14
C SER A 6 -1.42 5.50 22.12
N ILE A 7 -0.96 4.35 21.63
CA ILE A 7 -1.57 3.42 20.65
C ILE A 7 -3.09 3.13 20.84
N PRO A 8 -3.69 3.10 22.05
CA PRO A 8 -5.12 2.78 22.19
C PRO A 8 -6.08 3.87 21.67
N VAL A 9 -5.72 5.15 21.80
CA VAL A 9 -6.56 6.29 21.34
C VAL A 9 -6.49 6.42 19.82
N PHE A 10 -5.34 6.08 19.24
CA PHE A 10 -5.05 6.15 17.81
C PHE A 10 -6.01 5.30 16.95
N LEU A 11 -6.36 4.08 17.40
CA LEU A 11 -7.23 3.18 16.64
C LEU A 11 -8.70 3.64 16.58
N GLN A 12 -9.24 4.17 17.69
CA GLN A 12 -10.63 4.66 17.71
C GLN A 12 -10.81 5.91 16.84
N GLU A 13 -9.81 6.79 16.82
CA GLU A 13 -9.82 7.98 16.00
C GLU A 13 -9.55 7.69 14.53
N ILE A 14 -8.70 6.69 14.23
CA ILE A 14 -8.60 6.12 12.89
C ILE A 14 -10.00 5.69 12.44
N VAL A 15 -10.74 4.89 13.22
CA VAL A 15 -12.11 4.45 12.85
C VAL A 15 -13.09 5.62 12.63
N GLN A 16 -12.98 6.70 13.39
CA GLN A 16 -13.84 7.89 13.22
C GLN A 16 -13.47 8.73 12.00
N ASN A 17 -12.18 8.86 11.69
CA ASN A 17 -11.70 9.56 10.48
C ASN A 17 -11.82 8.68 9.21
N LEU A 18 -11.81 7.35 9.36
CA LEU A 18 -11.95 6.34 8.29
C LEU A 18 -13.31 6.38 7.58
N GLN A 19 -14.29 7.07 8.16
CA GLN A 19 -15.61 7.25 7.54
C GLN A 19 -15.61 8.35 6.46
N ALA A 20 -14.57 9.19 6.38
CA ALA A 20 -14.42 10.19 5.33
C ALA A 20 -13.48 9.65 4.22
N ASP A 21 -14.06 9.24 3.09
CA ASP A 21 -13.42 9.18 1.76
C ASP A 21 -12.19 8.28 1.51
N TYR A 22 -11.96 7.20 2.27
CA TYR A 22 -10.95 6.21 1.86
C TYR A 22 -11.44 5.39 0.66
N LYS A 23 -11.09 5.84 -0.54
CA LYS A 23 -11.47 5.26 -1.83
C LYS A 23 -11.20 3.76 -1.94
N CYS A 24 -10.15 3.29 -1.28
CA CYS A 24 -9.73 1.90 -1.26
C CYS A 24 -10.30 1.08 -0.09
N GLY A 25 -10.87 1.72 0.94
CA GLY A 25 -11.30 1.04 2.17
C GLY A 25 -10.16 0.30 2.89
N VAL A 26 -8.91 0.64 2.60
CA VAL A 26 -7.70 0.09 3.22
C VAL A 26 -6.77 1.25 3.57
N TRP A 27 -6.25 1.20 4.78
CA TRP A 27 -5.31 2.16 5.32
C TRP A 27 -3.98 1.48 5.61
N THR A 28 -2.87 2.11 5.24
CA THR A 28 -1.52 1.64 5.54
C THR A 28 -0.79 2.64 6.42
N SER A 29 0.02 2.13 7.36
CA SER A 29 0.70 2.98 8.35
C SER A 29 1.81 3.86 7.76
N THR A 30 2.40 3.46 6.63
CA THR A 30 3.47 4.21 5.95
C THR A 30 3.62 3.74 4.50
N ILE A 31 4.34 4.52 3.71
CA ILE A 31 4.88 4.11 2.40
C ILE A 31 6.38 3.78 2.53
N THR A 32 6.95 3.12 1.53
CA THR A 32 8.39 2.89 1.42
C THR A 32 9.09 4.05 0.70
N GLY A 33 10.42 4.03 0.68
CA GLY A 33 11.25 4.96 -0.09
C GLY A 33 11.44 4.57 -1.56
N HIS A 34 10.62 3.69 -2.12
CA HIS A 34 10.71 3.23 -3.50
C HIS A 34 9.31 3.07 -4.12
N THR A 35 9.26 3.02 -5.44
CA THR A 35 8.00 2.87 -6.18
C THR A 35 7.52 1.42 -6.21
N ILE A 36 6.27 1.22 -6.64
CA ILE A 36 5.72 -0.12 -6.94
C ILE A 36 6.59 -0.80 -8.02
N LEU A 37 6.95 -0.04 -9.05
CA LEU A 37 7.77 -0.49 -10.19
C LEU A 37 9.09 -1.09 -9.74
N ALA A 38 9.78 -0.41 -8.83
CA ALA A 38 11.12 -0.81 -8.43
C ALA A 38 11.17 -2.18 -7.77
N ALA A 39 10.15 -2.55 -7.01
CA ALA A 39 10.20 -3.74 -6.16
C ALA A 39 9.11 -4.77 -6.45
N THR A 40 8.47 -4.69 -7.63
CA THR A 40 7.44 -5.62 -8.09
C THR A 40 7.90 -6.35 -9.34
N HIS A 41 7.97 -7.69 -9.24
CA HIS A 41 8.38 -8.53 -10.35
C HIS A 41 7.41 -8.35 -11.54
N PRO A 42 7.90 -8.16 -12.79
CA PRO A 42 7.04 -7.91 -13.95
C PRO A 42 5.93 -8.95 -14.17
N GLY A 43 6.19 -10.20 -13.78
CA GLY A 43 5.22 -11.30 -13.86
C GLY A 43 3.95 -11.09 -13.02
N MET A 44 3.96 -10.23 -11.99
CA MET A 44 2.78 -9.97 -11.14
C MET A 44 1.79 -9.00 -11.81
N TYR A 45 2.23 -8.09 -12.68
CA TYR A 45 1.35 -7.05 -13.25
C TYR A 45 0.18 -7.61 -14.04
N LYS A 46 0.29 -8.82 -14.63
CA LYS A 46 -0.81 -9.43 -15.38
C LYS A 46 -2.04 -9.81 -14.53
N PHE A 47 -1.91 -9.81 -13.20
CA PHE A 47 -2.99 -10.15 -12.27
C PHE A 47 -3.76 -8.93 -11.76
N PHE A 48 -3.28 -7.71 -12.07
CA PHE A 48 -3.85 -6.45 -11.58
C PHE A 48 -4.05 -5.50 -12.77
N ASN A 49 -5.14 -4.72 -12.76
CA ASN A 49 -5.43 -3.74 -13.80
C ASN A 49 -4.87 -2.35 -13.41
N VAL A 50 -3.55 -2.22 -13.45
CA VAL A 50 -2.82 -1.00 -13.06
C VAL A 50 -2.16 -0.39 -14.29
N SER A 51 -2.36 0.92 -14.52
CA SER A 51 -1.71 1.65 -15.62
C SER A 51 -0.21 1.81 -15.37
N GLU A 52 0.58 2.08 -16.43
CA GLU A 52 2.03 2.31 -16.29
C GLU A 52 2.35 3.46 -15.33
N ASP A 53 1.58 4.55 -15.37
CA ASP A 53 1.78 5.71 -14.49
C ASP A 53 1.64 5.31 -13.02
N ARG A 54 0.64 4.48 -12.70
CA ARG A 54 0.39 4.04 -11.33
C ARG A 54 1.45 3.09 -10.78
N LYS A 55 2.25 2.45 -11.63
CA LYS A 55 3.42 1.66 -11.17
C LYS A 55 4.50 2.56 -10.56
N HIS A 56 4.51 3.86 -10.88
CA HIS A 56 5.46 4.81 -10.31
C HIS A 56 4.96 5.42 -8.99
N MET A 57 3.80 5.00 -8.48
CA MET A 57 3.36 5.39 -7.13
C MET A 57 4.31 4.83 -6.07
N PRO A 58 4.44 5.51 -4.91
CA PRO A 58 5.15 4.95 -3.76
C PRO A 58 4.54 3.61 -3.35
N MET A 59 5.37 2.62 -3.04
CA MET A 59 4.88 1.35 -2.54
C MET A 59 4.40 1.49 -1.10
N ALA A 60 3.19 1.02 -0.79
CA ALA A 60 2.72 0.98 0.58
C ALA A 60 3.55 -0.01 1.42
N ALA A 61 3.81 0.32 2.69
CA ALA A 61 4.39 -0.63 3.62
C ALA A 61 3.33 -1.65 4.05
N ALA A 62 3.56 -2.94 3.78
CA ALA A 62 2.64 -4.01 4.17
C ALA A 62 2.85 -4.50 5.62
N THR A 63 3.55 -3.72 6.45
CA THR A 63 3.85 -4.09 7.85
C THR A 63 2.61 -4.02 8.74
N THR A 64 1.76 -3.00 8.55
CA THR A 64 0.52 -2.82 9.31
C THR A 64 -0.47 -2.04 8.47
N TYR A 65 -1.65 -2.61 8.28
CA TYR A 65 -2.74 -1.97 7.58
C TYR A 65 -4.09 -2.32 8.22
N VAL A 66 -5.05 -1.41 8.10
CA VAL A 66 -6.43 -1.58 8.58
C VAL A 66 -7.32 -1.70 7.35
N VAL A 67 -8.21 -2.68 7.38
CA VAL A 67 -9.19 -2.92 6.32
C VAL A 67 -10.56 -2.57 6.86
N LEU A 68 -11.27 -1.70 6.17
CA LEU A 68 -12.65 -1.37 6.50
C LEU A 68 -13.56 -2.52 6.06
N ASN A 69 -14.52 -2.88 6.91
CA ASN A 69 -15.55 -3.84 6.55
C ASN A 69 -16.63 -3.22 5.64
N ASN A 70 -16.22 -2.69 4.50
CA ASN A 70 -17.06 -2.10 3.48
C ASN A 70 -16.75 -2.71 2.10
N THR A 71 -17.46 -2.27 1.06
CA THR A 71 -17.30 -2.84 -0.29
C THR A 71 -15.89 -2.61 -0.84
N ALA A 72 -15.31 -1.42 -0.66
CA ALA A 72 -13.97 -1.11 -1.16
C ALA A 72 -12.88 -1.95 -0.48
N GLY A 73 -12.91 -2.03 0.85
CA GLY A 73 -11.96 -2.85 1.61
C GLY A 73 -12.06 -4.34 1.27
N ARG A 74 -13.29 -4.85 1.09
CA ARG A 74 -13.51 -6.23 0.61
C ARG A 74 -12.95 -6.45 -0.79
N GLN A 75 -13.11 -5.50 -1.72
CA GLN A 75 -12.52 -5.60 -3.07
C GLN A 75 -10.99 -5.69 -3.03
N VAL A 76 -10.32 -4.88 -2.19
CA VAL A 76 -8.87 -4.98 -2.01
C VAL A 76 -8.47 -6.33 -1.42
N MET A 77 -9.20 -6.82 -0.40
CA MET A 77 -8.94 -8.12 0.20
C MET A 77 -9.16 -9.28 -0.77
N ASP A 78 -10.20 -9.24 -1.61
CA ASP A 78 -10.46 -10.27 -2.62
C ASP A 78 -9.29 -10.37 -3.60
N LYS A 79 -8.69 -9.23 -3.99
CA LYS A 79 -7.48 -9.21 -4.84
C LYS A 79 -6.29 -9.86 -4.15
N LEU A 80 -6.06 -9.53 -2.89
CA LEU A 80 -4.97 -10.11 -2.10
C LEU A 80 -5.12 -11.63 -1.92
N VAL A 81 -6.32 -12.09 -1.59
CA VAL A 81 -6.64 -13.51 -1.43
C VAL A 81 -6.50 -14.26 -2.76
N ASN A 82 -7.01 -13.70 -3.86
CA ASN A 82 -6.87 -14.34 -5.18
C ASN A 82 -5.39 -14.43 -5.61
N CYS A 83 -4.60 -13.38 -5.35
CA CYS A 83 -3.17 -13.41 -5.65
C CYS A 83 -2.42 -14.42 -4.78
N SER A 84 -2.74 -14.53 -3.48
CA SER A 84 -2.06 -15.48 -2.59
C SER A 84 -2.33 -16.94 -2.93
N MET A 85 -3.48 -17.23 -3.56
CA MET A 85 -3.82 -18.57 -4.04
C MET A 85 -3.14 -18.93 -5.38
N THR A 86 -2.50 -17.98 -6.05
CA THR A 86 -1.85 -18.19 -7.36
C THR A 86 -0.35 -17.97 -7.22
N LYS A 87 0.44 -19.06 -7.29
CA LYS A 87 1.90 -18.99 -7.12
C LYS A 87 2.53 -17.96 -8.04
N GLU A 88 2.14 -17.94 -9.31
CA GLU A 88 2.68 -17.03 -10.32
C GLU A 88 2.31 -15.57 -10.07
N CYS A 89 1.26 -15.31 -9.27
CA CYS A 89 0.95 -13.96 -8.80
C CYS A 89 1.87 -13.58 -7.65
N MET A 90 1.84 -14.34 -6.55
CA MET A 90 2.53 -13.99 -5.31
C MET A 90 4.05 -14.12 -5.41
N ALA A 91 4.55 -15.10 -6.16
CA ALA A 91 5.97 -15.42 -6.31
C ALA A 91 6.25 -15.90 -7.74
N PRO A 92 6.21 -14.99 -8.75
CA PRO A 92 6.52 -15.35 -10.13
C PRO A 92 7.91 -16.00 -10.25
N ASP A 93 8.10 -16.82 -11.28
CA ASP A 93 9.42 -17.43 -11.54
C ASP A 93 10.51 -16.36 -11.69
N GLY A 94 11.61 -16.54 -10.96
CA GLY A 94 12.70 -15.56 -10.88
C GLY A 94 12.53 -14.50 -9.78
N ALA A 95 11.43 -14.52 -9.01
CA ALA A 95 11.26 -13.64 -7.86
C ALA A 95 12.41 -13.79 -6.85
N ASN A 96 12.96 -12.66 -6.41
CA ASN A 96 14.06 -12.58 -5.47
C ASN A 96 13.79 -11.45 -4.47
N LEU A 97 13.96 -11.70 -3.17
CA LEU A 97 13.70 -10.69 -2.16
C LEU A 97 14.71 -9.51 -2.20
N TRP A 98 15.94 -9.79 -2.60
CA TRP A 98 17.06 -8.85 -2.50
C TRP A 98 17.25 -8.03 -3.77
N CYS A 99 17.09 -6.72 -3.69
CA CYS A 99 17.26 -5.81 -4.83
C CYS A 99 18.73 -5.72 -5.23
N LYS A 100 18.99 -5.98 -6.52
CA LYS A 100 20.36 -5.94 -7.09
C LYS A 100 20.73 -4.55 -7.57
N GLN A 101 19.73 -3.70 -7.83
CA GLN A 101 19.92 -2.33 -8.27
C GLN A 101 19.23 -1.38 -7.28
N PRO A 102 19.77 -1.22 -6.06
CA PRO A 102 19.17 -0.35 -5.07
C PRO A 102 19.05 1.09 -5.60
N ASP A 103 20.00 1.57 -6.39
CA ASP A 103 20.02 2.98 -6.79
C ASP A 103 18.90 3.42 -7.75
N VAL A 104 18.08 2.49 -8.28
CA VAL A 104 17.00 2.79 -9.25
C VAL A 104 15.59 2.81 -8.65
N TYR A 105 15.47 3.02 -7.34
CA TYR A 105 14.24 2.90 -6.55
C TYR A 105 12.98 3.61 -7.10
N ASN A 106 13.11 4.57 -8.01
CA ASN A 106 11.97 5.34 -8.52
C ASN A 106 11.60 5.06 -9.99
N ASP A 107 12.57 4.71 -10.84
CA ASP A 107 12.36 4.81 -12.29
C ASP A 107 12.34 3.45 -13.01
N LYS A 108 12.87 2.38 -12.37
CA LYS A 108 13.04 1.08 -13.02
C LYS A 108 12.90 -0.07 -12.02
N TYR A 109 12.57 -1.24 -12.56
CA TYR A 109 12.58 -2.50 -11.81
C TYR A 109 13.98 -2.84 -11.30
N ALA A 110 14.13 -3.03 -9.98
CA ALA A 110 15.40 -3.21 -9.28
C ALA A 110 15.86 -4.68 -9.15
N ASP A 111 15.28 -5.56 -9.97
CA ASP A 111 15.53 -7.02 -9.95
C ASP A 111 15.24 -7.70 -8.60
N CYS A 112 14.15 -7.26 -7.96
CA CYS A 112 13.62 -7.84 -6.72
C CYS A 112 12.10 -7.81 -6.64
N HIS A 113 11.55 -8.60 -5.71
CA HIS A 113 10.13 -8.73 -5.50
C HIS A 113 9.77 -8.70 -4.01
N ARG A 114 8.78 -7.89 -3.66
CA ARG A 114 8.28 -7.74 -2.30
C ARG A 114 7.00 -8.52 -2.01
N TYR A 115 6.67 -9.53 -2.83
CA TYR A 115 5.61 -10.50 -2.58
C TYR A 115 4.26 -9.86 -2.22
N ASP A 116 3.75 -10.11 -1.01
CA ASP A 116 2.47 -9.60 -0.50
C ASP A 116 2.44 -8.06 -0.45
N GLN A 117 3.57 -7.41 -0.20
CA GLN A 117 3.69 -5.97 -0.28
C GLN A 117 3.47 -5.44 -1.70
N SER A 118 4.01 -6.12 -2.71
CA SER A 118 3.75 -5.79 -4.11
C SER A 118 2.28 -5.99 -4.47
N ALA A 119 1.68 -7.10 -4.02
CA ALA A 119 0.27 -7.39 -4.25
C ALA A 119 -0.65 -6.34 -3.60
N LEU A 120 -0.37 -5.94 -2.36
CA LEU A 120 -1.09 -4.88 -1.66
C LEU A 120 -0.97 -3.55 -2.39
N ALA A 121 0.25 -3.16 -2.78
CA ALA A 121 0.46 -1.88 -3.44
C ALA A 121 -0.21 -1.83 -4.83
N LEU A 122 -0.22 -2.93 -5.59
CA LEU A 122 -0.97 -3.02 -6.84
C LEU A 122 -2.48 -2.94 -6.61
N ALA A 123 -3.02 -3.65 -5.61
CA ALA A 123 -4.44 -3.58 -5.29
C ALA A 123 -4.87 -2.15 -4.88
N LEU A 124 -4.04 -1.45 -4.12
CA LEU A 124 -4.25 -0.04 -3.76
C LEU A 124 -4.15 0.88 -4.97
N ALA A 125 -3.20 0.63 -5.87
CA ALA A 125 -3.08 1.37 -7.12
C ALA A 125 -4.24 1.09 -8.10
N GLU A 126 -4.98 -0.02 -8.00
CA GLU A 126 -6.19 -0.22 -8.81
C GLU A 126 -7.33 0.72 -8.35
N CYS A 127 -7.46 0.96 -7.04
CA CYS A 127 -8.57 1.74 -6.48
C CYS A 127 -8.32 3.26 -6.42
N THR A 128 -7.07 3.73 -6.47
CA THR A 128 -6.76 5.17 -6.46
C THR A 128 -5.57 5.57 -7.35
N ASP A 129 -5.50 6.85 -7.66
CA ASP A 129 -4.38 7.54 -8.31
C ASP A 129 -3.55 8.37 -7.31
N ASP A 130 -4.04 8.59 -6.08
CA ASP A 130 -3.36 9.40 -5.06
C ASP A 130 -2.95 8.52 -3.85
N PRO A 131 -1.65 8.39 -3.53
CA PRO A 131 -1.20 7.62 -2.38
C PRO A 131 -1.73 8.13 -1.03
N LYS A 132 -2.18 9.39 -0.95
CA LYS A 132 -2.83 9.93 0.26
C LYS A 132 -4.16 9.25 0.58
N ASP A 133 -4.81 8.62 -0.39
CA ASP A 133 -6.08 7.92 -0.17
C ASP A 133 -5.92 6.59 0.58
N PHE A 134 -4.69 6.11 0.78
CA PHE A 134 -4.38 4.92 1.56
C PHE A 134 -3.25 5.11 2.60
N GLN A 135 -2.69 6.33 2.71
CA GLN A 135 -1.65 6.67 3.67
C GLN A 135 -2.14 7.78 4.60
N VAL A 136 -2.10 7.55 5.92
CA VAL A 136 -2.29 8.62 6.90
C VAL A 136 -0.95 8.92 7.56
N THR A 137 -0.49 10.17 7.44
CA THR A 137 0.65 10.67 8.20
C THR A 137 0.21 11.08 9.61
N SER A 138 1.12 11.06 10.57
CA SER A 138 0.87 11.65 11.90
C SER A 138 0.39 13.11 11.82
N GLU A 139 0.81 13.85 10.79
CA GLU A 139 0.36 15.22 10.53
C GLU A 139 -1.12 15.30 10.12
N LEU A 140 -1.64 14.39 9.30
CA LEU A 140 -3.07 14.36 8.95
C LEU A 140 -3.96 14.12 10.18
N VAL A 141 -3.48 13.31 11.12
CA VAL A 141 -4.16 13.08 12.41
C VAL A 141 -4.13 14.36 13.28
N CYS A 142 -3.02 15.11 13.27
CA CYS A 142 -2.88 16.36 14.02
C CYS A 142 -3.67 17.54 13.41
N ILE A 143 -3.68 17.65 12.08
CA ILE A 143 -4.37 18.72 11.34
C ILE A 143 -5.89 18.61 11.52
N ASN A 144 -6.46 17.40 11.48
CA ASN A 144 -7.88 17.19 11.78
C ASN A 144 -8.27 17.52 13.23
N ARG A 145 -7.30 17.65 14.14
CA ARG A 145 -7.52 18.11 15.52
C ARG A 145 -7.42 19.64 15.67
N GLY A 146 -7.09 20.39 14.62
CA GLY A 146 -6.91 21.84 14.68
C GLY A 146 -5.72 22.29 15.54
N ILE A 147 -4.74 21.39 15.75
CA ILE A 147 -3.55 21.64 16.54
C ILE A 147 -2.41 21.93 15.55
N GLN A 148 -1.94 23.19 15.53
CA GLN A 148 -0.71 23.61 14.83
C GLN A 148 0.53 23.30 15.67
#